data_AF-A0A957LAF1-F1
#
_entry.id   AF-A0A957LAF1-F1
#
_cell.length_a   1.000
_cell.length_b   1.000
_cell.length_c   1.000
_cell.angle_alpha   90.00
_cell.angle_beta   90.00
_cell.angle_gamma   90.00
#
_symmetry.space_group_name_H-M   'P 1'
#
loop_
_entity.id
_entity.type
_entity.pdbx_description
1 polymer ?
#
loop_
_entity_poly.entity_id
_entity_poly.type
_entity_poly.pdbx_seq_one_letter_code
_entity_poly.pdbx_strand_id
1 'polypeptide(L)'
;MSGQSTLSPALQAAQELLYKKRAEARAERIRRGLPVDLHLQQSAVSTEPSAAEADLTAVYEQLPEHLGWGSAAATKAMRQALARRSGGAAEERGRRGEEGKRRGERMVVTSREGEAAAENRSASVSLNDATVKVYPALAIGMLKQEYAPQARVYYLLRHLDHVGQGWLAVDDIREQLTAQASLLRIANRKTSPTNAWRSLRGILNDGEGVFWERDDYGRLWLYGAAKIAVTLACGRLTGYPVHVPVKQFLGGIKRVRAHLYATFHTGREKDPTKHGPAHRPISQATLRELTGVPEATQRRYNKVAKVRRYKHYATGRKFDPEQHKEALYERWGNAFKFTDYKGKQGAVGASYLAHRLPNSYTTKTLQASKGRQEKINKHIDLVTNVGEEAAQAREQLALSHKLSAGQEMSKTSTMTKQSTDEGHPAATGSKPEASHDQNPAYSLQLTAYSSQSVCAPSSLTQPTRGNGAGVDRLFYHDGKQARRAHQR
;
A
#
# COMPACT_ATOMS: atom_id res chain seq x y z
N MET A 1 -44.48 39.86 8.79
CA MET A 1 -43.75 39.77 10.07
C MET A 1 -43.03 38.43 10.11
N SER A 2 -41.75 38.43 9.81
CA SER A 2 -40.90 37.25 9.71
C SER A 2 -40.61 36.69 11.11
N GLY A 3 -41.29 35.59 11.46
CA GLY A 3 -41.01 34.86 12.68
C GLY A 3 -39.64 34.19 12.60
N GLN A 4 -38.61 34.88 13.07
CA GLN A 4 -37.31 34.27 13.32
C GLN A 4 -37.50 33.23 14.42
N SER A 5 -37.36 31.96 14.05
CA SER A 5 -37.40 30.84 14.98
C SER A 5 -36.23 30.98 15.95
N THR A 6 -36.52 31.40 17.18
CA THR A 6 -35.55 31.46 18.26
C THR A 6 -35.01 30.05 18.49
N LEU A 7 -33.71 29.86 18.27
CA LEU A 7 -33.03 28.59 18.52
C LEU A 7 -33.30 28.15 19.97
N SER A 8 -33.57 26.86 20.16
CA SER A 8 -33.80 26.27 21.48
C SER A 8 -32.68 26.68 22.45
N PRO A 9 -32.97 27.10 23.70
CA PRO A 9 -31.95 27.49 24.68
C PRO A 9 -30.88 26.41 24.90
N ALA A 10 -31.26 25.13 24.81
CA ALA A 10 -30.33 24.02 24.91
C ALA A 10 -29.30 23.99 23.77
N LEU A 11 -29.71 24.39 22.57
CA LEU A 11 -28.84 24.45 21.40
C LEU A 11 -27.86 25.64 21.49
N GLN A 12 -28.31 26.78 22.02
CA GLN A 12 -27.43 27.92 22.31
C GLN A 12 -26.36 27.54 23.34
N ALA A 13 -26.75 26.89 24.45
CA ALA A 13 -25.81 26.42 25.46
C ALA A 13 -24.79 25.41 24.90
N ALA A 14 -25.22 24.51 24.02
CA ALA A 14 -24.33 23.56 23.35
C ALA A 14 -23.34 24.25 22.40
N GLN A 15 -23.78 25.27 21.65
CA GLN A 15 -22.91 26.08 20.79
C GLN A 15 -21.86 26.83 21.61
N GLU A 16 -22.25 27.46 22.72
CA GLU A 16 -21.32 28.16 23.61
C GLU A 16 -20.27 27.22 24.21
N LEU A 17 -20.67 26.02 24.65
CA LEU A 17 -19.74 25.01 25.18
C LEU A 17 -18.75 24.56 24.11
N LEU A 18 -19.21 24.38 22.87
CA LEU A 18 -18.36 24.03 21.73
C LEU A 18 -17.37 25.15 21.39
N TYR A 19 -17.79 26.42 21.45
CA TYR A 19 -16.87 27.56 21.28
C TYR A 19 -15.82 27.62 22.39
N LYS A 20 -16.19 27.39 23.65
CA LYS A 20 -15.24 27.32 24.78
C LYS A 20 -14.20 26.22 24.57
N LYS A 21 -14.62 25.00 24.23
CA LYS A 21 -13.69 23.89 23.96
C LYS A 21 -12.75 24.15 22.78
N ARG A 22 -13.25 24.80 21.71
CA ARG A 22 -12.40 25.21 20.58
C ARG A 22 -11.36 26.25 20.98
N ALA A 23 -11.74 27.21 21.84
CA ALA A 23 -10.81 28.21 22.36
C ALA A 23 -9.72 27.58 23.25
N GLU A 24 -10.10 26.67 24.15
CA GLU A 24 -9.15 25.92 24.99
C GLU A 24 -8.17 25.08 24.17
N ALA A 25 -8.66 24.32 23.18
CA ALA A 25 -7.82 23.53 22.29
C ALA A 25 -6.84 24.41 21.48
N ARG A 26 -7.28 25.60 21.05
CA ARG A 26 -6.41 26.58 20.37
C ARG A 26 -5.33 27.11 21.31
N ALA A 27 -5.68 27.44 22.56
CA ALA A 27 -4.72 27.89 23.57
C ALA A 27 -3.68 26.82 23.92
N GLU A 28 -4.10 25.55 24.04
CA GLU A 28 -3.20 24.42 24.29
C GLU A 28 -2.25 24.17 23.11
N ARG A 29 -2.74 24.31 21.87
CA ARG A 29 -1.92 24.19 20.66
C ARG A 29 -0.87 25.30 20.56
N ILE A 30 -1.22 26.54 20.92
CA ILE A 30 -0.29 27.68 21.02
C ILE A 30 0.76 27.40 22.11
N ARG A 31 0.37 26.90 23.29
CA ARG A 31 1.31 26.50 24.36
C ARG A 31 2.30 25.43 23.91
N ARG A 32 1.91 24.54 22.99
CA ARG A 32 2.75 23.48 22.43
C ARG A 32 3.62 23.92 21.24
N GLY A 33 3.56 25.20 20.82
CA GLY A 33 4.34 25.70 19.68
C GLY A 33 3.92 25.10 18.32
N LEU A 34 2.71 24.56 18.22
CA LEU A 34 2.17 24.02 16.98
C LEU A 34 1.59 25.17 16.13
N PRO A 35 1.81 25.20 14.80
CA PRO A 35 1.24 26.22 13.93
C PRO A 35 -0.29 26.20 13.98
N VAL A 36 -0.88 27.40 14.04
CA VAL A 36 -2.32 27.64 14.00
C VAL A 36 -2.71 27.80 12.53
N ASP A 37 -3.62 26.95 12.04
CA ASP A 37 -4.11 27.02 10.67
C ASP A 37 -4.94 28.31 10.47
N LEU A 38 -4.31 29.35 9.94
CA LEU A 38 -4.92 30.67 9.69
C LEU A 38 -5.86 30.68 8.46
N HIS A 39 -5.93 29.59 7.70
CA HIS A 39 -6.63 29.56 6.41
C HIS A 39 -8.16 29.53 6.48
N LEU A 40 -8.77 29.33 7.66
CA LEU A 40 -10.23 29.25 7.81
C LEU A 40 -10.89 30.59 8.20
N GLN A 41 -10.13 31.65 8.45
CA GLN A 41 -10.68 32.89 9.03
C GLN A 41 -11.04 33.98 8.00
N GLN A 42 -10.74 33.79 6.71
CA GLN A 42 -11.04 34.80 5.68
C GLN A 42 -12.41 34.58 4.99
N SER A 43 -13.14 33.51 5.29
CA SER A 43 -14.38 33.17 4.56
C SER A 43 -15.68 33.61 5.24
N ALA A 44 -15.61 34.40 6.33
CA ALA A 44 -16.79 34.77 7.12
C ALA A 44 -16.91 36.28 7.37
N VAL A 45 -16.64 37.09 6.36
CA VAL A 45 -16.96 38.53 6.39
C VAL A 45 -17.86 38.86 5.19
N SER A 46 -19.14 39.07 5.51
CA SER A 46 -20.13 39.90 4.78
C SER A 46 -20.43 39.54 3.31
N THR A 47 -21.44 38.70 3.10
CA THR A 47 -22.15 38.58 1.82
C THR A 47 -23.33 39.56 1.82
N GLU A 48 -23.07 40.80 1.44
CA GLU A 48 -24.09 41.70 0.88
C GLU A 48 -24.19 41.37 -0.63
N PRO A 49 -25.40 41.24 -1.21
CA PRO A 49 -25.54 40.96 -2.64
C PRO A 49 -25.11 42.18 -3.46
N SER A 50 -23.89 42.13 -3.97
CA SER A 50 -23.36 43.10 -4.93
C SER A 50 -24.10 42.93 -6.27
N ALA A 51 -24.46 44.06 -6.88
CA ALA A 51 -25.16 44.19 -8.18
C ALA A 51 -24.42 43.60 -9.41
N ALA A 52 -23.42 42.74 -9.20
CA ALA A 52 -22.59 42.14 -10.23
C ALA A 52 -23.14 40.81 -10.80
N GLU A 53 -24.20 40.23 -10.22
CA GLU A 53 -24.79 38.97 -10.72
C GLU A 53 -25.71 39.16 -11.94
N ALA A 54 -26.10 40.40 -12.28
CA ALA A 54 -26.94 40.68 -13.45
C ALA A 54 -26.18 40.71 -14.78
N ASP A 55 -24.83 40.69 -14.77
CA ASP A 55 -24.01 40.92 -15.97
C ASP A 55 -23.44 39.62 -16.58
N LEU A 56 -23.56 38.48 -15.89
CA LEU A 56 -23.08 37.19 -16.41
C LEU A 56 -23.96 36.66 -17.55
N THR A 57 -25.26 36.96 -17.54
CA THR A 57 -26.20 36.51 -18.56
C THR A 57 -25.93 37.17 -19.91
N ALA A 58 -25.51 38.44 -19.92
CA ALA A 58 -25.10 39.16 -21.14
C ALA A 58 -23.78 38.62 -21.72
N VAL A 59 -22.86 38.14 -20.88
CA VAL A 59 -21.60 37.51 -21.32
C VAL A 59 -21.85 36.12 -21.93
N TYR A 60 -22.87 35.39 -21.46
CA TYR A 60 -23.24 34.10 -22.04
C TYR A 60 -23.91 34.23 -23.42
N GLU A 61 -24.67 35.30 -23.67
CA GLU A 61 -25.31 35.56 -24.97
C GLU A 61 -24.35 36.09 -26.04
N GLN A 62 -23.19 36.62 -25.64
CA GLN A 62 -22.15 37.13 -26.56
C GLN A 62 -21.09 36.09 -26.95
N LEU A 63 -21.18 34.85 -26.46
CA LEU A 63 -20.27 33.78 -26.84
C LEU A 63 -20.61 33.28 -28.26
N PRO A 64 -19.69 33.40 -29.25
CA PRO A 64 -19.95 32.95 -30.61
C PRO A 64 -20.20 31.44 -30.67
N GLU A 65 -21.25 31.01 -31.38
CA GLU A 65 -21.69 29.61 -31.51
C GLU A 65 -20.65 28.65 -32.12
N HIS A 66 -19.52 29.17 -32.61
CA HIS A 66 -18.47 28.39 -33.27
C HIS A 66 -17.20 28.31 -32.43
N LEU A 67 -17.31 27.98 -31.14
CA LEU A 67 -16.19 27.33 -30.47
C LEU A 67 -15.98 25.93 -31.07
N GLY A 68 -15.31 25.87 -32.21
CA GLY A 68 -14.24 24.93 -32.57
C GLY A 68 -14.50 23.43 -32.71
N TRP A 69 -15.69 22.89 -32.40
CA TRP A 69 -15.89 21.43 -32.45
C TRP A 69 -16.30 20.90 -33.84
N GLY A 70 -16.62 21.79 -34.78
CA GLY A 70 -17.00 21.46 -36.17
C GLY A 70 -15.95 21.70 -37.25
N SER A 71 -14.68 22.01 -36.90
CA SER A 71 -13.71 22.37 -37.95
C SER A 71 -13.35 21.15 -38.82
N ALA A 72 -13.57 21.28 -40.13
CA ALA A 72 -13.26 20.24 -41.12
C ALA A 72 -11.79 19.77 -41.06
N ALA A 73 -10.88 20.67 -40.64
CA ALA A 73 -9.47 20.36 -40.42
C ALA A 73 -9.25 19.37 -39.27
N ALA A 74 -9.95 19.54 -38.13
CA ALA A 74 -9.86 18.62 -36.99
C ALA A 74 -10.42 17.24 -37.33
N THR A 75 -11.54 17.18 -38.06
CA THR A 75 -12.13 15.92 -38.52
C THR A 75 -11.23 15.20 -39.54
N LYS A 76 -10.55 15.95 -40.43
CA LYS A 76 -9.57 15.40 -41.38
C LYS A 76 -8.34 14.82 -40.67
N ALA A 77 -7.83 15.50 -39.63
CA ALA A 77 -6.72 15.03 -38.82
C ALA A 77 -7.07 13.74 -38.05
N MET A 78 -8.27 13.65 -37.47
CA MET A 78 -8.73 12.42 -36.80
C MET A 78 -8.92 11.25 -37.77
N ARG A 79 -9.48 11.47 -38.97
CA ARG A 79 -9.61 10.41 -39.98
C ARG A 79 -8.25 9.90 -40.47
N GLN A 80 -7.28 10.79 -40.68
CA GLN A 80 -5.91 10.41 -41.04
C GLN A 80 -5.21 9.62 -39.92
N ALA A 81 -5.44 9.98 -38.66
CA ALA A 81 -4.90 9.23 -37.51
C ALA A 81 -5.50 7.82 -37.40
N LEU A 82 -6.79 7.66 -37.69
CA LEU A 82 -7.46 6.36 -37.70
C LEU A 82 -7.01 5.47 -38.88
N ALA A 83 -6.85 6.04 -40.08
CA ALA A 83 -6.39 5.30 -41.26
C ALA A 83 -4.96 4.73 -41.08
N ARG A 84 -4.07 5.46 -40.39
CA ARG A 84 -2.73 4.96 -40.03
C ARG A 84 -2.77 3.80 -39.05
N ARG A 85 -3.84 3.70 -38.24
CA ARG A 85 -3.99 2.66 -37.23
C ARG A 85 -4.58 1.36 -37.80
N SER A 86 -5.34 1.46 -38.89
CA SER A 86 -5.96 0.31 -39.57
C SER A 86 -5.08 -0.29 -40.68
N GLY A 87 -4.10 0.44 -41.21
CA GLY A 87 -3.30 0.00 -42.37
C GLY A 87 -2.11 -0.94 -42.08
N GLY A 88 -1.88 -1.35 -40.82
CA GLY A 88 -0.65 -2.07 -40.44
C GLY A 88 -0.72 -3.61 -40.43
N ALA A 89 -1.79 -4.24 -40.93
CA ALA A 89 -2.01 -5.68 -40.72
C ALA A 89 -2.43 -6.49 -41.96
N ALA A 90 -2.20 -5.99 -43.18
CA ALA A 90 -2.64 -6.69 -44.39
C ALA A 90 -1.62 -6.60 -45.54
N GLU A 91 -0.41 -7.12 -45.35
CA GLU A 91 0.48 -7.38 -46.48
C GLU A 91 1.49 -8.51 -46.19
N GLU A 92 0.99 -9.71 -45.87
CA GLU A 92 1.82 -10.93 -45.96
C GLU A 92 0.97 -12.20 -46.19
N ARG A 93 0.24 -12.24 -47.31
CA ARG A 93 -0.27 -13.48 -47.91
C ARG A 93 -0.21 -13.38 -49.43
N GLY A 94 0.93 -13.75 -49.97
CA GLY A 94 1.09 -13.82 -51.42
C GLY A 94 2.44 -14.37 -51.84
N ARG A 95 2.67 -15.68 -51.66
CA ARG A 95 3.56 -16.47 -52.53
C ARG A 95 3.37 -17.96 -52.28
N ARG A 96 2.51 -18.55 -53.13
CA ARG A 96 2.38 -19.98 -53.33
C ARG A 96 2.70 -20.23 -54.80
N GLY A 97 3.65 -21.12 -55.06
CA GLY A 97 3.95 -21.66 -56.38
C GLY A 97 5.40 -21.45 -56.81
N GLU A 98 6.24 -22.45 -56.58
CA GLU A 98 6.98 -23.08 -57.67
C GLU A 98 7.59 -24.41 -57.23
N GLU A 99 7.27 -25.43 -58.01
CA GLU A 99 7.59 -26.83 -57.85
C GLU A 99 8.80 -27.12 -58.75
N GLY A 100 9.90 -27.64 -58.21
CA GLY A 100 11.17 -27.71 -58.94
C GLY A 100 12.22 -28.67 -58.38
N LYS A 101 11.94 -29.96 -58.51
CA LYS A 101 12.87 -31.08 -58.83
C LYS A 101 14.40 -30.78 -58.76
N ARG A 102 15.10 -31.36 -57.78
CA ARG A 102 16.54 -31.77 -57.80
C ARG A 102 16.86 -32.51 -56.48
N ARG A 103 16.82 -33.85 -56.46
CA ARG A 103 17.90 -34.81 -56.76
C ARG A 103 19.18 -34.59 -55.92
N GLY A 104 19.28 -35.38 -54.84
CA GLY A 104 20.50 -36.01 -54.34
C GLY A 104 21.63 -35.10 -53.85
N GLU A 105 21.54 -34.65 -52.60
CA GLU A 105 22.72 -34.19 -51.87
C GLU A 105 22.75 -34.76 -50.44
N ARG A 106 23.95 -35.18 -50.06
CA ARG A 106 24.31 -35.98 -48.89
C ARG A 106 24.04 -35.17 -47.62
N MET A 107 23.15 -35.67 -46.75
CA MET A 107 22.84 -35.08 -45.44
C MET A 107 24.10 -34.98 -44.57
N VAL A 108 24.68 -33.78 -44.49
CA VAL A 108 25.53 -33.37 -43.37
C VAL A 108 24.57 -32.98 -42.25
N VAL A 109 24.49 -33.79 -41.21
CA VAL A 109 23.80 -33.48 -39.96
C VAL A 109 24.57 -32.34 -39.29
N THR A 110 24.22 -31.10 -39.62
CA THR A 110 24.65 -29.93 -38.88
C THR A 110 23.84 -29.85 -37.59
N SER A 111 24.53 -30.04 -36.47
CA SER A 111 23.98 -30.11 -35.13
C SER A 111 23.18 -28.85 -34.76
N ARG A 112 21.86 -28.98 -34.73
CA ARG A 112 20.87 -27.92 -34.39
C ARG A 112 20.89 -27.50 -32.90
N GLU A 113 21.80 -28.05 -32.10
CA GLU A 113 21.94 -27.77 -30.67
C GLU A 113 22.64 -26.43 -30.38
N GLY A 114 23.33 -25.83 -31.38
CA GLY A 114 24.06 -24.57 -31.22
C GLY A 114 23.17 -23.32 -31.17
N GLU A 115 22.10 -23.25 -31.96
CA GLU A 115 21.29 -22.02 -32.10
C GLU A 115 20.41 -21.73 -30.88
N ALA A 116 19.78 -22.76 -30.30
CA ALA A 116 18.94 -22.60 -29.10
C ALA A 116 19.73 -22.15 -27.84
N ALA A 117 21.05 -22.41 -27.81
CA ALA A 117 21.92 -21.96 -26.73
C ALA A 117 22.33 -20.48 -26.86
N ALA A 118 22.38 -19.95 -28.08
CA ALA A 118 22.72 -18.54 -28.33
C ALA A 118 21.55 -17.60 -27.99
N GLU A 119 20.31 -17.95 -28.37
CA GLU A 119 19.10 -17.17 -28.03
C GLU A 119 18.83 -17.10 -26.53
N ASN A 120 19.12 -18.18 -25.79
CA ASN A 120 18.99 -18.17 -24.33
C ASN A 120 20.00 -17.25 -23.64
N ARG A 121 21.20 -17.04 -24.22
CA ARG A 121 22.19 -16.12 -23.63
C ARG A 121 21.77 -14.66 -23.80
N SER A 122 21.25 -14.26 -24.97
CA SER A 122 20.79 -12.88 -25.20
C SER A 122 19.59 -12.53 -24.32
N ALA A 123 18.64 -13.46 -24.13
CA ALA A 123 17.49 -13.25 -23.25
C ALA A 123 17.89 -13.14 -21.75
N SER A 124 18.95 -13.85 -21.31
CA SER A 124 19.42 -13.79 -19.92
C SER A 124 20.06 -12.46 -19.51
N VAL A 125 20.71 -11.77 -20.45
CA VAL A 125 21.30 -10.44 -20.22
C VAL A 125 20.18 -9.42 -19.99
N SER A 126 19.10 -9.50 -20.76
CA SER A 126 17.94 -8.61 -20.66
C SER A 126 17.30 -8.61 -19.26
N LEU A 127 17.19 -9.76 -18.58
CA LEU A 127 16.56 -9.83 -17.27
C LEU A 127 17.33 -9.16 -16.12
N ASN A 128 18.66 -9.04 -16.27
CA ASN A 128 19.48 -8.40 -15.24
C ASN A 128 19.27 -6.89 -15.21
N ASP A 129 18.92 -6.32 -16.36
CA ASP A 129 18.73 -4.89 -16.59
C ASP A 129 17.24 -4.51 -16.59
N ALA A 130 16.34 -5.48 -16.81
CA ALA A 130 14.91 -5.28 -16.68
C ALA A 130 14.54 -4.85 -15.25
N THR A 131 13.85 -3.71 -15.14
CA THR A 131 13.36 -3.17 -13.87
C THR A 131 11.87 -2.89 -13.94
N VAL A 132 11.21 -2.98 -12.78
CA VAL A 132 9.80 -2.62 -12.62
C VAL A 132 9.69 -1.43 -11.69
N LYS A 133 8.81 -0.49 -12.03
CA LYS A 133 8.51 0.68 -11.20
C LYS A 133 7.63 0.27 -10.03
N VAL A 134 8.14 0.43 -8.81
CA VAL A 134 7.47 0.11 -7.55
C VAL A 134 7.24 1.39 -6.75
N TYR A 135 6.02 1.57 -6.22
CA TYR A 135 5.71 2.68 -5.32
C TYR A 135 5.94 2.23 -3.87
N PRO A 136 6.80 2.92 -3.09
CA PRO A 136 7.12 2.51 -1.72
C PRO A 136 5.89 2.38 -0.81
N ALA A 137 4.94 3.32 -0.89
CA ALA A 137 3.71 3.27 -0.09
C ALA A 137 2.89 2.01 -0.38
N LEU A 138 2.74 1.63 -1.66
CA LEU A 138 2.06 0.38 -2.05
C LEU A 138 2.81 -0.85 -1.55
N ALA A 139 4.13 -0.88 -1.74
CA ALA A 139 4.96 -2.01 -1.31
C ALA A 139 4.85 -2.23 0.22
N ILE A 140 4.77 -1.15 1.00
CA ILE A 140 4.54 -1.21 2.44
C ILE A 140 3.12 -1.69 2.76
N GLY A 141 2.08 -1.19 2.08
CA GLY A 141 0.70 -1.69 2.26
C GLY A 141 0.58 -3.18 1.98
N MET A 142 1.18 -3.65 0.88
CA MET A 142 1.26 -5.08 0.54
C MET A 142 2.00 -5.90 1.59
N LEU A 143 3.00 -5.33 2.27
CA LEU A 143 3.71 -6.02 3.36
C LEU A 143 2.90 -6.08 4.64
N LYS A 144 2.19 -5.00 5.00
CA LYS A 144 1.34 -4.94 6.18
C LYS A 144 0.21 -5.96 6.12
N GLN A 145 -0.39 -6.13 4.95
CA GLN A 145 -1.48 -7.07 4.70
C GLN A 145 -0.99 -8.47 4.24
N GLU A 146 0.31 -8.75 4.36
CA GLU A 146 0.95 -10.02 4.00
C GLU A 146 0.85 -10.49 2.54
N TYR A 147 0.34 -9.67 1.61
CA TYR A 147 0.19 -9.92 0.18
C TYR A 147 1.51 -9.99 -0.63
N ALA A 148 2.62 -10.36 -0.01
CA ALA A 148 3.90 -10.46 -0.71
C ALA A 148 3.90 -11.46 -1.90
N PRO A 149 3.22 -12.64 -1.83
CA PRO A 149 3.14 -13.54 -2.96
C PRO A 149 2.39 -12.96 -4.16
N GLN A 150 1.30 -12.24 -3.91
CA GLN A 150 0.46 -11.58 -4.90
C GLN A 150 1.20 -10.37 -5.48
N ALA A 151 1.85 -9.57 -4.64
CA ALA A 151 2.71 -8.46 -5.07
C ALA A 151 3.82 -8.92 -6.02
N ARG A 152 4.46 -10.07 -5.72
CA ARG A 152 5.45 -10.69 -6.63
C ARG A 152 4.85 -10.93 -8.01
N VAL A 153 3.69 -11.59 -8.07
CA VAL A 153 3.03 -11.90 -9.34
C VAL A 153 2.61 -10.62 -10.05
N TYR A 154 1.99 -9.68 -9.33
CA TYR A 154 1.57 -8.38 -9.88
C TYR A 154 2.71 -7.64 -10.59
N TYR A 155 3.88 -7.51 -9.96
CA TYR A 155 5.01 -6.81 -10.59
C TYR A 155 5.60 -7.58 -11.77
N LEU A 156 5.55 -8.91 -11.78
CA LEU A 156 5.95 -9.72 -12.93
C LEU A 156 4.96 -9.59 -14.09
N LEU A 157 3.66 -9.57 -13.81
CA LEU A 157 2.62 -9.33 -14.81
C LEU A 157 2.75 -7.94 -15.42
N ARG A 158 3.03 -6.91 -14.60
CA ARG A 158 3.32 -5.55 -15.08
C ARG A 158 4.58 -5.47 -15.94
N HIS A 159 5.52 -6.39 -15.78
CA HIS A 159 6.69 -6.49 -16.65
C HIS A 159 6.35 -7.17 -17.99
N LEU A 160 5.48 -8.18 -17.98
CA LEU A 160 4.99 -8.86 -19.19
C LEU A 160 4.13 -7.93 -20.07
N ASP A 161 3.32 -7.06 -19.44
CA ASP A 161 2.52 -6.02 -20.10
C ASP A 161 3.38 -4.83 -20.58
N HIS A 162 4.25 -5.08 -21.56
CA HIS A 162 5.13 -4.08 -22.17
C HIS A 162 4.38 -3.01 -22.95
N VAL A 163 3.22 -3.36 -23.53
CA VAL A 163 2.36 -2.43 -24.28
C VAL A 163 1.55 -1.52 -23.34
N GLY A 164 1.28 -1.97 -22.11
CA GLY A 164 0.45 -1.25 -21.16
C GLY A 164 -1.05 -1.41 -21.43
N GLN A 165 -1.48 -2.55 -21.97
CA GLN A 165 -2.89 -2.86 -22.23
C GLN A 165 -3.70 -2.98 -20.94
N GLY A 166 -3.04 -3.32 -19.83
CA GLY A 166 -3.71 -3.52 -18.55
C GLY A 166 -4.40 -4.87 -18.41
N TRP A 167 -4.22 -5.80 -19.34
CA TRP A 167 -4.69 -7.18 -19.22
C TRP A 167 -3.72 -8.15 -19.90
N LEU A 168 -3.78 -9.43 -19.53
CA LEU A 168 -2.95 -10.52 -20.07
C LEU A 168 -3.78 -11.81 -20.15
N ALA A 169 -3.57 -12.65 -21.17
CA ALA A 169 -4.21 -13.97 -21.23
C ALA A 169 -3.65 -14.90 -20.15
N VAL A 170 -4.53 -15.67 -19.49
CA VAL A 170 -4.12 -16.56 -18.39
C VAL A 170 -3.20 -17.68 -18.87
N ASP A 171 -3.36 -18.16 -20.10
CA ASP A 171 -2.50 -19.18 -20.70
C ASP A 171 -1.08 -18.66 -20.93
N ASP A 172 -0.93 -17.43 -21.45
CA ASP A 172 0.37 -16.77 -21.59
C ASP A 172 1.05 -16.58 -20.22
N ILE A 173 0.28 -16.17 -19.21
CA ILE A 173 0.79 -16.04 -17.83
C ILE A 173 1.28 -17.40 -17.31
N ARG A 174 0.51 -18.46 -17.53
CA ARG A 174 0.88 -19.82 -17.13
C ARG A 174 2.17 -20.24 -17.79
N GLU A 175 2.28 -20.08 -19.11
CA GLU A 175 3.49 -20.41 -19.85
C GLU A 175 4.70 -19.61 -19.33
N GLN A 176 4.57 -18.29 -19.26
CA GLN A 176 5.66 -17.39 -18.88
C GLN A 176 6.07 -17.53 -17.40
N LEU A 177 5.21 -17.91 -16.46
CA LEU A 177 5.57 -17.98 -15.04
C LEU A 177 5.82 -19.39 -14.50
N THR A 178 5.42 -20.44 -15.24
CA THR A 178 5.48 -21.83 -14.74
C THR A 178 6.26 -22.80 -15.63
N ALA A 179 6.40 -22.51 -16.92
CA ALA A 179 7.14 -23.38 -17.84
C ALA A 179 8.58 -23.57 -17.38
N GLN A 180 9.11 -24.78 -17.60
CA GLN A 180 10.44 -25.15 -17.13
C GLN A 180 11.56 -24.32 -17.77
N ALA A 181 11.39 -23.99 -19.05
CA ALA A 181 12.31 -23.17 -19.82
C ALA A 181 12.10 -21.66 -19.61
N SER A 182 11.02 -21.23 -18.95
CA SER A 182 10.77 -19.81 -18.78
C SER A 182 11.80 -19.16 -17.85
N LEU A 183 12.29 -18.00 -18.27
CA LEU A 183 13.21 -17.19 -17.50
C LEU A 183 12.53 -16.45 -16.34
N LEU A 184 11.21 -16.21 -16.43
CA LEU A 184 10.40 -15.57 -15.39
C LEU A 184 9.75 -16.58 -14.43
N ARG A 185 10.24 -17.82 -14.44
CA ARG A 185 9.71 -18.89 -13.61
C ARG A 185 9.80 -18.56 -12.11
N ILE A 186 8.65 -18.61 -11.44
CA ILE A 186 8.53 -18.28 -10.01
C ILE A 186 8.88 -19.46 -9.08
N ALA A 187 8.66 -20.68 -9.56
CA ALA A 187 8.87 -21.90 -8.79
C ALA A 187 10.34 -22.36 -8.78
N ASN A 188 10.71 -23.16 -7.78
CA ASN A 188 12.02 -23.81 -7.76
C ASN A 188 12.18 -24.66 -9.05
N ARG A 189 13.38 -24.66 -9.64
CA ARG A 189 13.70 -25.47 -10.83
C ARG A 189 13.34 -26.95 -10.66
N LYS A 190 13.39 -27.46 -9.42
CA LYS A 190 13.03 -28.85 -9.07
C LYS A 190 11.52 -29.14 -9.04
N THR A 191 10.68 -28.11 -8.94
CA THR A 191 9.23 -28.29 -8.87
C THR A 191 8.70 -28.65 -10.26
N SER A 192 7.80 -29.61 -10.38
CA SER A 192 7.12 -29.91 -11.66
C SER A 192 6.30 -28.70 -12.13
N PRO A 193 6.23 -28.41 -13.45
CA PRO A 193 5.39 -27.33 -14.01
C PRO A 193 3.93 -27.39 -13.52
N THR A 194 3.36 -28.60 -13.37
CA THR A 194 1.98 -28.80 -12.88
C THR A 194 1.80 -28.27 -11.46
N ASN A 195 2.76 -28.54 -10.56
CA ASN A 195 2.73 -28.05 -9.19
C ASN A 195 2.99 -26.53 -9.12
N ALA A 196 3.87 -26.01 -9.99
CA ALA A 196 4.09 -24.58 -10.11
C ALA A 196 2.81 -23.84 -10.52
N TRP A 197 2.06 -24.40 -11.48
CA TRP A 197 0.76 -23.88 -11.89
C TRP A 197 -0.29 -23.95 -10.79
N ARG A 198 -0.38 -25.05 -10.04
CA ARG A 198 -1.28 -25.15 -8.88
C ARG A 198 -1.01 -24.04 -7.85
N SER A 199 0.27 -23.81 -7.53
CA SER A 199 0.65 -22.74 -6.61
C SER A 199 0.35 -21.36 -7.18
N LEU A 200 0.62 -21.12 -8.47
CA LEU A 200 0.31 -19.85 -9.12
C LEU A 200 -1.20 -19.59 -9.13
N ARG A 201 -2.02 -20.60 -9.43
CA ARG A 201 -3.48 -20.49 -9.39
C ARG A 201 -4.00 -20.09 -8.01
N GLY A 202 -3.45 -20.66 -6.94
CA GLY A 202 -3.76 -20.23 -5.57
C GLY A 202 -3.47 -18.74 -5.37
N ILE A 203 -2.27 -18.28 -5.77
CA ILE A 203 -1.90 -16.87 -5.67
C ILE A 203 -2.82 -15.97 -6.53
N LEU A 204 -3.20 -16.42 -7.73
CA LEU A 204 -4.12 -15.70 -8.62
C LEU A 204 -5.52 -15.56 -8.00
N ASN A 205 -6.02 -16.62 -7.36
CA ASN A 205 -7.30 -16.59 -6.66
C ASN A 205 -7.24 -15.63 -5.45
N ASP A 206 -6.19 -15.73 -4.63
CA ASP A 206 -6.05 -14.91 -3.43
C ASP A 206 -5.85 -13.40 -3.72
N GLY A 207 -5.40 -13.05 -4.93
CA GLY A 207 -5.19 -11.66 -5.34
C GLY A 207 -6.34 -11.04 -6.14
N GLU A 208 -7.38 -11.80 -6.44
CA GLU A 208 -8.55 -11.33 -7.17
C GLU A 208 -9.33 -10.28 -6.34
N GLY A 209 -9.81 -9.23 -7.01
CA GLY A 209 -10.46 -8.08 -6.35
C GLY A 209 -9.49 -7.11 -5.66
N VAL A 210 -8.22 -7.48 -5.48
CA VAL A 210 -7.18 -6.60 -4.90
C VAL A 210 -6.20 -6.11 -5.96
N PHE A 211 -5.63 -7.02 -6.74
CA PHE A 211 -4.58 -6.72 -7.72
C PHE A 211 -5.07 -6.84 -9.16
N TRP A 212 -6.08 -7.67 -9.39
CA TRP A 212 -6.61 -7.98 -10.70
C TRP A 212 -8.02 -8.54 -10.60
N GLU A 213 -8.63 -8.76 -11.76
CA GLU A 213 -9.93 -9.39 -11.94
C GLU A 213 -9.86 -10.27 -13.20
N ARG A 214 -10.56 -11.42 -13.17
CA ARG A 214 -10.66 -12.29 -14.35
C ARG A 214 -11.96 -12.04 -15.07
N ASP A 215 -11.90 -12.11 -16.39
CA ASP A 215 -13.10 -12.19 -17.21
C ASP A 215 -13.41 -13.62 -17.64
N ASP A 216 -14.59 -13.82 -18.20
CA ASP A 216 -15.08 -15.12 -18.69
C ASP A 216 -14.27 -15.63 -19.89
N TYR A 217 -13.50 -14.76 -20.55
CA TYR A 217 -12.66 -15.08 -21.70
C TYR A 217 -11.24 -15.52 -21.30
N GLY A 218 -10.98 -15.71 -20.00
CA GLY A 218 -9.67 -16.14 -19.52
C GLY A 218 -8.59 -15.05 -19.62
N ARG A 219 -8.97 -13.77 -19.58
CA ARG A 219 -8.05 -12.64 -19.48
C ARG A 219 -8.02 -12.14 -18.03
N LEU A 220 -6.83 -11.72 -17.61
CA LEU A 220 -6.55 -11.19 -16.29
C LEU A 220 -6.33 -9.68 -16.39
N TRP A 221 -7.29 -8.88 -15.93
CA TRP A 221 -7.25 -7.43 -15.93
C TRP A 221 -6.50 -6.90 -14.71
N LEU A 222 -5.38 -6.22 -14.92
CA LEU A 222 -4.52 -5.69 -13.87
C LEU A 222 -5.05 -4.35 -13.35
N TYR A 223 -5.17 -4.24 -12.03
CA TYR A 223 -5.56 -2.98 -11.41
C TYR A 223 -4.41 -1.96 -11.44
N GLY A 224 -4.80 -0.71 -11.65
CA GLY A 224 -3.89 0.43 -11.55
C GLY A 224 -3.46 0.68 -10.09
N ALA A 225 -2.32 1.34 -9.93
CA ALA A 225 -1.76 1.68 -8.61
C ALA A 225 -2.74 2.42 -7.70
N ALA A 226 -3.64 3.24 -8.25
CA ALA A 226 -4.64 3.98 -7.48
C ALA A 226 -5.68 3.05 -6.84
N LYS A 227 -6.28 2.14 -7.63
CA LYS A 227 -7.26 1.16 -7.13
C LYS A 227 -6.64 0.27 -6.05
N ILE A 228 -5.43 -0.23 -6.29
CA ILE A 228 -4.70 -1.04 -5.30
C ILE A 228 -4.43 -0.24 -4.01
N ALA A 229 -4.07 1.05 -4.12
CA ALA A 229 -3.83 1.89 -2.94
C ALA A 229 -5.09 2.06 -2.09
N VAL A 230 -6.25 2.25 -2.74
CA VAL A 230 -7.55 2.35 -2.07
C VAL A 230 -7.90 1.02 -1.41
N THR A 231 -7.83 -0.10 -2.14
CA THR A 231 -8.16 -1.44 -1.60
C THR A 231 -7.28 -1.83 -0.41
N LEU A 232 -6.00 -1.45 -0.42
CA LEU A 232 -5.07 -1.73 0.68
C LEU A 232 -5.09 -0.67 1.80
N ALA A 233 -5.93 0.36 1.70
CA ALA A 233 -5.98 1.51 2.61
C ALA A 233 -4.60 2.18 2.83
N CYS A 234 -3.81 2.30 1.75
CA CYS A 234 -2.48 2.92 1.79
C CYS A 234 -2.53 4.45 1.95
N GLY A 235 -3.68 5.08 1.68
CA GLY A 235 -3.80 6.51 1.49
C GLY A 235 -3.00 6.99 0.27
N ARG A 236 -2.51 8.23 0.33
CA ARG A 236 -1.74 8.84 -0.77
C ARG A 236 -0.39 8.13 -0.97
N LEU A 237 0.02 7.97 -2.22
CA LEU A 237 1.34 7.44 -2.53
C LEU A 237 2.41 8.45 -2.15
N THR A 238 3.20 8.13 -1.12
CA THR A 238 4.31 8.93 -0.62
C THR A 238 5.67 8.39 -1.10
N GLY A 239 6.70 9.25 -1.06
CA GLY A 239 8.06 8.92 -1.49
C GLY A 239 8.26 8.93 -3.01
N TYR A 240 9.51 8.70 -3.43
CA TYR A 240 9.86 8.52 -4.83
C TYR A 240 9.64 7.07 -5.26
N PRO A 241 9.06 6.80 -6.44
CA PRO A 241 8.97 5.44 -6.95
C PRO A 241 10.37 4.88 -7.21
N VAL A 242 10.51 3.56 -7.27
CA VAL A 242 11.80 2.87 -7.28
C VAL A 242 11.83 1.87 -8.42
N HIS A 243 12.95 1.80 -9.16
CA HIS A 243 13.21 0.75 -10.14
C HIS A 243 13.77 -0.48 -9.42
N VAL A 244 12.95 -1.52 -9.30
CA VAL A 244 13.35 -2.80 -8.70
C VAL A 244 13.68 -3.79 -9.81
N PRO A 245 14.88 -4.39 -9.84
CA PRO A 245 15.22 -5.39 -10.86
C PRO A 245 14.29 -6.60 -10.81
N VAL A 246 13.81 -7.06 -11.97
CA VAL A 246 12.86 -8.18 -12.11
C VAL A 246 13.35 -9.44 -11.40
N LYS A 247 14.66 -9.71 -11.48
CA LYS A 247 15.31 -10.85 -10.79
C LYS A 247 15.08 -10.89 -9.28
N GLN A 248 14.76 -9.77 -8.64
CA GLN A 248 14.47 -9.76 -7.20
C GLN A 248 13.10 -10.37 -6.87
N PHE A 249 12.16 -10.37 -7.82
CA PHE A 249 10.85 -10.99 -7.72
C PHE A 249 10.88 -12.49 -8.01
N LEU A 250 11.88 -12.98 -8.75
CA LEU A 250 12.06 -14.41 -9.05
C LEU A 250 12.64 -15.22 -7.87
N GLY A 251 13.08 -14.55 -6.80
CA GLY A 251 13.59 -15.20 -5.61
C GLY A 251 12.49 -15.81 -4.71
N GLY A 252 12.94 -16.50 -3.65
CA GLY A 252 12.03 -16.96 -2.60
C GLY A 252 11.30 -15.78 -1.93
N ILE A 253 10.12 -16.05 -1.34
CA ILE A 253 9.22 -15.00 -0.83
C ILE A 253 9.87 -14.07 0.20
N LYS A 254 10.79 -14.60 1.02
CA LYS A 254 11.58 -13.82 1.98
C LYS A 254 12.44 -12.75 1.31
N ARG A 255 13.01 -13.05 0.13
CA ARG A 255 13.79 -12.11 -0.68
C ARG A 255 12.89 -11.04 -1.26
N VAL A 256 11.72 -11.41 -1.78
CA VAL A 256 10.74 -10.45 -2.27
C VAL A 256 10.31 -9.49 -1.16
N ARG A 257 9.92 -10.01 0.02
CA ARG A 257 9.56 -9.18 1.18
C ARG A 257 10.67 -8.20 1.56
N ALA A 258 11.92 -8.67 1.56
CA ALA A 258 13.07 -7.82 1.84
C ALA A 258 13.27 -6.70 0.81
N HIS A 259 13.05 -6.97 -0.49
CA HIS A 259 13.16 -5.96 -1.54
C HIS A 259 11.99 -4.97 -1.56
N LEU A 260 10.75 -5.44 -1.33
CA LEU A 260 9.60 -4.56 -1.11
C LEU A 260 9.86 -3.60 0.05
N TYR A 261 10.37 -4.13 1.18
CA TYR A 261 10.75 -3.31 2.32
C TYR A 261 11.88 -2.32 1.98
N ALA A 262 12.88 -2.75 1.22
CA ALA A 262 13.99 -1.89 0.81
C ALA A 262 13.55 -0.68 -0.04
N THR A 263 12.46 -0.80 -0.79
CA THR A 263 11.92 0.34 -1.57
C THR A 263 11.54 1.53 -0.70
N PHE A 264 11.21 1.32 0.58
CA PHE A 264 10.94 2.41 1.52
C PHE A 264 12.18 3.26 1.79
N HIS A 265 13.35 2.63 1.95
CA HIS A 265 14.61 3.36 2.16
C HIS A 265 14.98 4.15 0.91
N THR A 266 14.92 3.50 -0.26
CA THR A 266 15.22 4.12 -1.55
C THR A 266 14.27 5.29 -1.84
N GLY A 267 12.98 5.12 -1.61
CA GLY A 267 11.99 6.18 -1.86
C GLY A 267 12.11 7.39 -0.94
N ARG A 268 12.81 7.26 0.19
CA ARG A 268 13.14 8.34 1.13
C ARG A 268 14.50 8.98 0.87
N GLU A 269 15.38 8.32 0.13
CA GLU A 269 16.66 8.94 -0.27
C GLU A 269 16.39 10.24 -0.99
N LYS A 270 17.31 11.17 -0.82
CA LYS A 270 17.20 12.44 -1.52
C LYS A 270 17.81 12.28 -2.90
N ASP A 271 17.15 12.87 -3.88
CA ASP A 271 17.74 13.07 -5.20
C ASP A 271 19.08 13.83 -5.04
N PRO A 272 20.20 13.27 -5.52
CA PRO A 272 21.52 13.90 -5.36
C PRO A 272 21.59 15.30 -5.98
N THR A 273 20.71 15.63 -6.92
CA THR A 273 20.64 16.95 -7.55
C THR A 273 20.10 18.05 -6.63
N LYS A 274 19.49 17.71 -5.48
CA LYS A 274 18.81 18.68 -4.62
C LYS A 274 19.63 19.04 -3.37
N HIS A 275 19.82 20.33 -3.11
CA HIS A 275 20.55 20.85 -1.93
C HIS A 275 19.96 20.44 -0.59
N GLY A 276 20.73 19.75 0.26
CA GLY A 276 20.43 19.40 1.66
C GLY A 276 20.96 18.00 2.05
N PRO A 277 20.67 17.49 3.25
CA PRO A 277 21.32 16.28 3.77
C PRO A 277 21.00 15.05 2.90
N ALA A 278 22.05 14.37 2.44
CA ALA A 278 21.96 13.20 1.56
C ALA A 278 21.19 12.04 2.18
N HIS A 279 21.21 11.95 3.51
CA HIS A 279 20.55 10.89 4.24
C HIS A 279 19.51 11.42 5.21
N ARG A 280 18.39 10.71 5.36
CA ARG A 280 17.31 11.02 6.29
C ARG A 280 17.26 9.96 7.40
N PRO A 281 17.90 10.22 8.55
CA PRO A 281 17.96 9.27 9.65
C PRO A 281 16.55 8.84 10.08
N ILE A 282 16.40 7.57 10.48
CA ILE A 282 15.15 7.04 11.01
C ILE A 282 15.44 5.93 12.03
N SER A 283 14.65 5.90 13.10
CA SER A 283 14.79 4.88 14.15
C SER A 283 14.16 3.56 13.68
N GLN A 284 14.59 2.43 14.25
CA GLN A 284 13.97 1.13 13.93
C GLN A 284 12.53 1.03 14.46
N ALA A 285 12.24 1.68 15.58
CA ALA A 285 10.91 1.76 16.17
C ALA A 285 9.94 2.51 15.24
N THR A 286 10.34 3.69 14.74
CA THR A 286 9.55 4.44 13.75
C THR A 286 9.40 3.64 12.44
N LEU A 287 10.44 2.93 12.01
CA LEU A 287 10.31 2.02 10.86
C LEU A 287 9.29 0.91 11.10
N ARG A 288 9.19 0.37 12.32
CA ARG A 288 8.21 -0.67 12.66
C ARG A 288 6.79 -0.12 12.57
N GLU A 289 6.55 1.07 13.11
CA GLU A 289 5.25 1.74 13.04
C GLU A 289 4.84 2.01 11.59
N LEU A 290 5.74 2.60 10.80
CA LEU A 290 5.45 2.95 9.42
C LEU A 290 5.29 1.72 8.51
N THR A 291 6.13 0.69 8.67
CA THR A 291 6.17 -0.46 7.77
C THR A 291 5.41 -1.69 8.26
N GLY A 292 5.04 -1.73 9.55
CA GLY A 292 4.51 -2.93 10.20
C GLY A 292 5.55 -4.03 10.48
N VAL A 293 6.79 -3.88 10.01
CA VAL A 293 7.82 -4.94 10.10
C VAL A 293 8.56 -4.87 11.44
N PRO A 294 8.61 -5.95 12.24
CA PRO A 294 9.35 -5.99 13.50
C PRO A 294 10.86 -5.76 13.32
N GLU A 295 11.53 -5.16 14.30
CA GLU A 295 12.94 -4.73 14.18
C GLU A 295 13.91 -5.88 13.85
N ALA A 296 13.70 -7.07 14.43
CA ALA A 296 14.49 -8.27 14.13
C ALA A 296 14.36 -8.66 12.64
N THR A 297 13.14 -8.59 12.11
CA THR A 297 12.84 -8.85 10.70
C THR A 297 13.41 -7.76 9.80
N GLN A 298 13.35 -6.47 10.20
CA GLN A 298 13.99 -5.38 9.48
C GLN A 298 15.50 -5.63 9.32
N ARG A 299 16.19 -6.07 10.37
CA ARG A 299 17.63 -6.40 10.30
C ARG A 299 17.91 -7.54 9.31
N ARG A 300 17.07 -8.58 9.33
CA ARG A 300 17.14 -9.70 8.36
C ARG A 300 16.89 -9.22 6.93
N TYR A 301 15.88 -8.38 6.71
CA TYR A 301 15.55 -7.82 5.40
C TYR A 301 16.65 -6.89 4.88
N ASN A 302 17.18 -6.01 5.72
CA ASN A 302 18.33 -5.16 5.37
C ASN A 302 19.53 -6.00 4.90
N LYS A 303 19.83 -7.12 5.60
CA LYS A 303 20.89 -8.04 5.19
C LYS A 303 20.59 -8.70 3.84
N VAL A 304 19.38 -9.20 3.64
CA VAL A 304 18.96 -9.88 2.39
C VAL A 304 18.97 -8.93 1.18
N ALA A 305 18.40 -7.72 1.34
CA ALA A 305 18.33 -6.70 0.29
C ALA A 305 19.64 -5.90 0.15
N LYS A 306 20.67 -6.21 0.94
CA LYS A 306 21.98 -5.54 0.95
C LYS A 306 21.87 -4.03 1.20
N VAL A 307 20.95 -3.63 2.08
CA VAL A 307 20.78 -2.23 2.53
C VAL A 307 21.97 -1.87 3.41
N ARG A 308 22.70 -0.82 3.03
CA ARG A 308 23.80 -0.27 3.83
C ARG A 308 23.21 0.58 4.95
N ARG A 309 23.73 0.41 6.17
CA ARG A 309 23.32 1.16 7.36
C ARG A 309 24.47 2.05 7.81
N TYR A 310 24.22 3.34 7.90
CA TYR A 310 25.11 4.33 8.50
C TYR A 310 24.66 4.58 9.92
N LYS A 311 25.55 4.28 10.86
CA LYS A 311 25.31 4.53 12.28
C LYS A 311 25.70 5.97 12.58
N HIS A 312 24.80 6.68 13.25
CA HIS A 312 25.02 8.05 13.67
C HIS A 312 25.18 8.08 15.18
N TYR A 313 26.10 8.91 15.64
CA TYR A 313 26.37 9.11 17.05
C TYR A 313 26.48 10.61 17.30
N ALA A 314 25.91 11.07 18.40
CA ALA A 314 26.18 12.40 18.91
C ALA A 314 27.19 12.29 20.03
N THR A 315 28.33 12.96 19.84
CA THR A 315 29.41 13.04 20.83
C THR A 315 29.20 14.30 21.65
N GLY A 316 29.28 14.17 22.97
CA GLY A 316 29.11 15.27 23.92
C GLY A 316 30.40 15.57 24.69
N ARG A 317 30.27 15.75 26.00
CA ARG A 317 31.35 16.09 26.92
C ARG A 317 32.42 14.99 27.01
N LYS A 318 33.58 15.33 27.57
CA LYS A 318 34.62 14.34 27.93
C LYS A 318 34.02 13.26 28.82
N PHE A 319 34.50 12.04 28.66
CA PHE A 319 33.99 10.90 29.40
C PHE A 319 34.35 11.03 30.88
N ASP A 320 33.31 11.01 31.71
CA ASP A 320 33.39 10.96 33.16
C ASP A 320 32.49 9.80 33.63
N PRO A 321 33.01 8.84 34.44
CA PRO A 321 32.24 7.70 34.92
C PRO A 321 30.94 8.08 35.65
N GLU A 322 30.92 9.20 36.39
CA GLU A 322 29.73 9.65 37.11
C GLU A 322 28.66 10.16 36.14
N GLN A 323 29.02 11.09 35.27
CA GLN A 323 28.13 11.60 34.21
C GLN A 323 27.65 10.53 33.25
N HIS A 324 28.44 9.46 33.04
CA HIS A 324 28.01 8.34 32.20
C HIS A 324 26.82 7.60 32.80
N LYS A 325 26.76 7.43 34.13
CA LYS A 325 25.61 6.79 34.80
C LYS A 325 24.36 7.65 34.67
N GLU A 326 24.49 8.96 34.86
CA GLU A 326 23.40 9.92 34.69
C GLU A 326 22.87 9.93 33.25
N ALA A 327 23.76 9.99 32.27
CA ALA A 327 23.39 9.97 30.85
C ALA A 327 22.75 8.65 30.40
N LEU A 328 23.11 7.51 31.01
CA LEU A 328 22.44 6.23 30.79
C LEU A 328 20.99 6.29 31.28
N TYR A 329 20.72 6.95 32.40
CA TYR A 329 19.37 7.13 32.91
C TYR A 329 18.54 8.06 32.02
N GLU A 330 19.05 9.26 31.72
CA GLU A 330 18.35 10.26 30.91
C GLU A 330 18.02 9.76 29.49
N ARG A 331 18.92 8.98 28.89
CA ARG A 331 18.82 8.55 27.48
C ARG A 331 18.41 7.08 27.34
N TRP A 332 17.81 6.50 28.38
CA TRP A 332 17.21 5.17 28.34
C TRP A 332 18.21 4.08 27.90
N GLY A 333 19.43 4.14 28.42
CA GLY A 333 20.50 3.18 28.15
C GLY A 333 21.23 3.37 26.80
N ASN A 334 21.00 4.45 26.06
CA ASN A 334 21.62 4.68 24.75
C ASN A 334 22.97 5.43 24.78
N ALA A 335 23.43 5.84 25.96
CA ALA A 335 24.74 6.46 26.16
C ALA A 335 25.86 5.39 26.19
N PHE A 336 27.06 5.74 25.70
CA PHE A 336 28.23 4.88 25.72
C PHE A 336 29.53 5.70 25.66
N LYS A 337 30.64 5.11 26.10
CA LYS A 337 31.99 5.68 25.97
C LYS A 337 32.46 5.61 24.51
N PHE A 338 32.75 6.77 23.92
CA PHE A 338 33.35 6.88 22.59
C PHE A 338 34.80 7.36 22.68
N THR A 339 35.74 6.58 22.19
CA THR A 339 37.16 6.95 22.14
C THR A 339 37.50 7.44 20.74
N ASP A 340 37.98 8.69 20.64
CA ASP A 340 38.34 9.29 19.36
C ASP A 340 39.79 9.01 18.99
N TYR A 341 40.01 7.86 18.36
CA TYR A 341 41.33 7.45 17.88
C TYR A 341 41.90 8.34 16.77
N LYS A 342 41.07 9.18 16.13
CA LYS A 342 41.49 10.03 15.00
C LYS A 342 41.65 11.50 15.38
N GLY A 343 41.32 11.88 16.60
CA GLY A 343 41.36 13.27 17.07
C GLY A 343 40.46 14.22 16.27
N LYS A 344 39.32 13.74 15.75
CA LYS A 344 38.37 14.57 14.99
C LYS A 344 37.54 15.50 15.86
N GLN A 345 37.33 15.15 17.12
CA GLN A 345 36.51 15.87 18.11
C GLN A 345 37.39 16.56 19.17
N GLY A 346 38.69 16.26 19.22
CA GLY A 346 39.65 16.86 20.15
C GLY A 346 40.97 16.07 20.15
N ALA A 347 41.63 15.96 21.31
CA ALA A 347 42.91 15.25 21.40
C ALA A 347 42.78 13.77 20.98
N VAL A 348 43.79 13.26 20.26
CA VAL A 348 43.85 11.86 19.83
C VAL A 348 43.82 10.94 21.06
N GLY A 349 42.89 9.98 21.06
CA GLY A 349 42.70 9.05 22.19
C GLY A 349 41.80 9.58 23.31
N ALA A 350 41.35 10.84 23.24
CA ALA A 350 40.38 11.36 24.20
C ALA A 350 39.07 10.55 24.16
N SER A 351 38.51 10.32 25.34
CA SER A 351 37.23 9.62 25.50
C SER A 351 36.12 10.63 25.78
N TYR A 352 34.97 10.43 25.15
CA TYR A 352 33.80 11.27 25.25
C TYR A 352 32.56 10.44 25.60
N LEU A 353 31.59 11.09 26.20
CA LEU A 353 30.25 10.55 26.37
C LEU A 353 29.50 10.73 25.04
N ALA A 354 29.12 9.62 24.40
CA ALA A 354 28.34 9.64 23.16
C ALA A 354 27.00 8.91 23.35
N HIS A 355 26.04 9.21 22.49
CA HIS A 355 24.80 8.43 22.42
C HIS A 355 24.40 8.12 20.99
N ARG A 356 23.63 7.04 20.82
CA ARG A 356 23.18 6.58 19.50
C ARG A 356 22.07 7.46 18.96
N LEU A 357 22.24 7.93 17.73
CA LEU A 357 21.20 8.61 16.97
C LEU A 357 20.49 7.60 16.03
N PRO A 358 19.31 7.95 15.49
CA PRO A 358 18.67 7.19 14.43
C PRO A 358 19.65 6.90 13.27
N ASN A 359 19.54 5.74 12.63
CA ASN A 359 20.46 5.36 11.55
C ASN A 359 19.98 5.91 10.20
N SER A 360 20.90 6.09 9.27
CA SER A 360 20.55 6.24 7.86
C SER A 360 20.69 4.92 7.13
N TYR A 361 19.86 4.73 6.11
CA TYR A 361 19.83 3.52 5.29
C TYR A 361 19.97 3.92 3.84
N THR A 362 20.86 3.24 3.11
CA THR A 362 20.98 3.41 1.66
C THR A 362 20.92 2.09 0.92
N THR A 363 20.46 2.15 -0.31
CA THR A 363 20.31 0.96 -1.15
C THR A 363 21.09 1.11 -2.45
N LYS A 364 21.18 0.04 -3.22
CA LYS A 364 21.73 0.09 -4.59
C LYS A 364 20.65 0.29 -5.66
N THR A 365 19.37 0.30 -5.27
CA THR A 365 18.26 0.47 -6.23
C THR A 365 18.12 1.92 -6.61
N LEU A 366 17.78 2.18 -7.87
CA LEU A 366 17.65 3.53 -8.39
C LEU A 366 16.23 4.06 -8.14
N GLN A 367 16.13 5.34 -7.82
CA GLN A 367 14.86 6.04 -7.82
C GLN A 367 14.35 6.22 -9.24
N ALA A 368 13.05 6.09 -9.42
CA ALA A 368 12.34 6.46 -10.64
C ALA A 368 11.78 7.88 -10.50
N SER A 369 11.50 8.53 -11.62
CA SER A 369 10.78 9.80 -11.61
C SER A 369 9.36 9.62 -11.06
N LYS A 370 8.84 10.65 -10.37
CA LYS A 370 7.47 10.64 -9.82
C LYS A 370 6.43 10.41 -10.93
N GLY A 371 6.60 11.07 -12.08
CA GLY A 371 5.72 10.92 -13.24
C GLY A 371 4.26 11.13 -12.87
N ARG A 372 3.39 10.17 -13.22
CA ARG A 372 1.93 10.22 -12.97
C ARG A 372 1.51 10.06 -11.49
N GLN A 373 2.43 10.07 -10.54
CA GLN A 373 2.11 9.88 -9.12
C GLN A 373 1.13 10.92 -8.57
N GLU A 374 1.23 12.19 -8.99
CA GLU A 374 0.28 13.22 -8.57
C GLU A 374 -1.14 12.94 -9.11
N LYS A 375 -1.26 12.54 -10.38
CA LYS A 375 -2.55 12.14 -10.97
C LYS A 375 -3.14 10.92 -10.27
N ILE A 376 -2.30 9.95 -9.92
CA ILE A 376 -2.70 8.78 -9.14
C ILE A 376 -3.22 9.22 -7.76
N ASN A 377 -2.52 10.11 -7.06
CA ASN A 377 -2.95 10.62 -5.77
C ASN A 377 -4.26 11.40 -5.86
N LYS A 378 -4.46 12.23 -6.90
CA LYS A 378 -5.75 12.91 -7.14
C LYS A 378 -6.89 11.91 -7.30
N HIS A 379 -6.65 10.79 -8.00
CA HIS A 379 -7.66 9.74 -8.13
C HIS A 379 -7.92 9.01 -6.80
N ILE A 380 -6.89 8.76 -6.00
CA ILE A 380 -7.06 8.20 -4.65
C ILE A 380 -7.90 9.15 -3.79
N ASP A 381 -7.51 10.43 -3.74
CA ASP A 381 -8.19 11.48 -2.97
C ASP A 381 -9.67 11.61 -3.40
N LEU A 382 -9.96 11.55 -4.71
CA LEU A 382 -11.33 11.57 -5.23
C LEU A 382 -12.15 10.36 -4.74
N VAL A 383 -11.59 9.15 -4.84
CA VAL A 383 -12.32 7.92 -4.46
C VAL A 383 -12.51 7.85 -2.93
N THR A 384 -11.54 8.27 -2.13
CA THR A 384 -11.63 8.24 -0.68
C THR A 384 -12.57 9.31 -0.13
N ASN A 385 -12.46 10.55 -0.62
CA ASN A 385 -13.23 11.67 -0.06
C ASN A 385 -14.71 11.62 -0.47
N VAL A 386 -15.01 11.21 -1.71
CA VAL A 386 -16.40 11.05 -2.15
C VAL A 386 -17.10 9.96 -1.35
N GLY A 387 -16.37 8.92 -0.94
CA GLY A 387 -16.91 7.87 -0.06
C GLY A 387 -17.27 8.40 1.33
N GLU A 388 -16.42 9.24 1.92
CA GLU A 388 -16.66 9.83 3.25
C GLU A 388 -17.80 10.85 3.22
N GLU A 389 -17.84 11.73 2.22
CA GLU A 389 -18.93 12.70 2.05
C GLU A 389 -20.26 12.00 1.76
N ALA A 390 -20.27 10.97 0.91
CA ALA A 390 -21.48 10.20 0.65
C ALA A 390 -21.93 9.38 1.87
N ALA A 391 -20.99 8.84 2.67
CA ALA A 391 -21.32 8.16 3.91
C ALA A 391 -21.90 9.13 4.95
N GLN A 392 -21.30 10.31 5.11
CA GLN A 392 -21.80 11.37 5.99
C GLN A 392 -23.17 11.88 5.53
N ALA A 393 -23.38 12.07 4.22
CA ALA A 393 -24.66 12.48 3.66
C ALA A 393 -25.76 11.42 3.92
N ARG A 394 -25.44 10.12 3.80
CA ARG A 394 -26.37 9.03 4.15
C ARG A 394 -26.68 9.00 5.64
N GLU A 395 -25.70 9.24 6.50
CA GLU A 395 -25.90 9.32 7.95
C GLU A 395 -26.76 10.53 8.32
N GLN A 396 -26.53 11.70 7.71
CA GLN A 396 -27.36 12.89 7.90
C GLN A 396 -28.80 12.68 7.43
N LEU A 397 -29.01 12.02 6.27
CA LEU A 397 -30.34 11.63 5.80
C LEU A 397 -31.01 10.63 6.76
N ALA A 398 -30.27 9.65 7.28
CA ALA A 398 -30.82 8.73 8.27
C ALA A 398 -31.21 9.42 9.59
N LEU A 399 -30.44 10.42 10.03
CA LEU A 399 -30.77 11.24 11.20
C LEU A 399 -31.97 12.17 10.94
N SER A 400 -32.07 12.77 9.76
CA SER A 400 -33.21 13.62 9.42
C SER A 400 -34.52 12.81 9.34
N HIS A 401 -34.48 11.60 8.78
CA HIS A 401 -35.64 10.69 8.78
C HIS A 401 -36.06 10.29 10.21
N LYS A 402 -35.11 10.04 11.12
CA LYS A 402 -35.42 9.73 12.53
C LYS A 402 -36.06 10.91 13.26
N LEU A 403 -35.57 12.13 13.03
CA LEU A 403 -36.14 13.34 13.62
C LEU A 403 -37.55 13.62 13.09
N SER A 404 -37.78 13.41 11.79
CA SER A 404 -39.11 13.53 11.18
C SER A 404 -40.10 12.52 11.76
N ALA A 405 -39.70 11.25 11.90
CA ALA A 405 -40.55 10.20 12.47
C ALA A 405 -40.95 10.48 13.93
N GLY A 406 -40.06 11.10 14.73
CA GLY A 406 -40.38 11.52 16.09
C GLY A 406 -41.40 12.67 16.18
N GLN A 407 -41.42 13.57 15.18
CA GLN A 407 -42.40 14.65 15.12
C GLN A 407 -43.80 14.17 14.72
N GLU A 408 -43.93 13.10 13.94
CA GLU A 408 -45.24 12.55 13.57
C GLU A 408 -45.87 11.77 14.72
N MET A 409 -45.08 10.99 15.46
CA MET A 409 -45.53 10.26 16.66
C MET A 409 -45.99 11.18 17.80
N SER A 410 -45.43 12.39 17.89
CA SER A 410 -45.89 13.38 18.87
C SER A 410 -47.18 14.08 18.46
N LYS A 411 -47.49 14.19 17.16
CA LYS A 411 -48.77 14.76 16.69
C LYS A 411 -49.95 13.80 16.84
N THR A 412 -49.73 12.50 16.68
CA THR A 412 -50.80 11.50 16.88
C THR A 412 -51.16 11.31 18.35
N SER A 413 -50.18 11.47 19.26
CA SER A 413 -50.43 11.37 20.71
C SER A 413 -51.25 12.54 21.27
N THR A 414 -51.30 13.69 20.59
CA THR A 414 -52.13 14.83 21.00
C THR A 414 -53.59 14.73 20.56
N MET A 415 -53.93 13.87 19.59
CA MET A 415 -55.33 13.69 19.16
C MET A 415 -56.09 12.59 19.91
N THR A 416 -55.42 11.68 20.62
CA THR A 416 -56.09 10.55 21.30
C THR A 416 -56.49 10.85 22.75
N LYS A 417 -56.49 12.12 23.20
CA LYS A 417 -56.97 12.54 24.53
C LYS A 417 -58.36 13.18 24.55
N GLN A 418 -59.13 13.08 23.45
CA GLN A 418 -60.52 13.52 23.38
C GLN A 418 -61.45 12.45 22.77
N SER A 419 -61.50 11.25 23.34
CA SER A 419 -62.73 10.43 23.32
C SER A 419 -62.57 9.22 24.24
N THR A 420 -62.99 9.34 25.48
CA THR A 420 -63.36 8.18 26.29
C THR A 420 -64.48 8.65 27.19
N ASP A 421 -65.70 8.49 26.70
CA ASP A 421 -66.88 8.41 27.55
C ASP A 421 -67.75 7.25 27.06
N GLU A 422 -67.80 6.24 27.93
CA GLU A 422 -68.82 5.21 28.19
C GLU A 422 -69.43 4.32 27.08
N GLY A 423 -69.46 3.02 27.39
CA GLY A 423 -70.51 2.12 26.87
C GLY A 423 -70.14 0.67 26.54
N HIS A 424 -69.75 -0.13 27.55
CA HIS A 424 -70.26 -1.48 27.92
C HIS A 424 -70.59 -2.58 26.85
N PRO A 425 -70.87 -3.86 27.22
CA PRO A 425 -70.06 -4.99 26.77
C PRO A 425 -70.84 -6.11 26.04
N ALA A 426 -70.10 -7.16 25.65
CA ALA A 426 -70.45 -8.57 25.75
C ALA A 426 -70.41 -9.41 24.46
N ALA A 427 -69.94 -10.65 24.70
CA ALA A 427 -70.37 -11.90 24.09
C ALA A 427 -69.52 -12.51 22.96
N THR A 428 -69.01 -13.72 23.28
CA THR A 428 -69.03 -14.97 22.48
C THR A 428 -68.33 -14.92 21.10
N GLY A 429 -67.29 -15.70 20.81
CA GLY A 429 -67.06 -17.09 21.13
C GLY A 429 -67.27 -17.93 19.87
N SER A 430 -66.19 -18.44 19.26
CA SER A 430 -66.23 -19.60 18.33
C SER A 430 -64.84 -19.96 17.81
N LYS A 431 -64.36 -21.11 18.29
CA LYS A 431 -63.44 -22.07 17.62
C LYS A 431 -64.15 -22.69 16.39
N PRO A 432 -63.47 -23.22 15.36
CA PRO A 432 -62.88 -24.58 15.45
C PRO A 432 -61.57 -24.79 14.60
N GLU A 433 -60.72 -25.75 14.99
CA GLU A 433 -60.35 -27.01 14.26
C GLU A 433 -59.59 -26.79 12.92
N ALA A 434 -58.30 -27.13 12.76
CA ALA A 434 -57.56 -28.40 12.84
C ALA A 434 -57.42 -29.12 11.48
N SER A 435 -56.18 -29.21 10.97
CA SER A 435 -55.62 -30.33 10.17
C SER A 435 -54.12 -30.06 9.93
N HIS A 436 -53.22 -30.93 10.43
CA HIS A 436 -52.39 -31.90 9.67
C HIS A 436 -51.53 -31.23 8.57
N ASP A 437 -50.19 -31.33 8.55
CA ASP A 437 -49.38 -32.55 8.53
C ASP A 437 -47.87 -32.27 8.76
N GLN A 438 -47.20 -33.26 9.39
CA GLN A 438 -45.83 -33.80 9.13
C GLN A 438 -44.54 -32.94 9.26
N ASN A 439 -43.85 -33.11 10.40
CA ASN A 439 -42.49 -33.66 10.65
C ASN A 439 -41.31 -33.42 9.64
N PRO A 440 -40.02 -33.62 10.07
CA PRO A 440 -39.31 -33.20 11.29
C PRO A 440 -37.88 -32.64 10.99
N ALA A 441 -37.08 -32.46 12.06
CA ALA A 441 -35.62 -32.35 12.11
C ALA A 441 -35.03 -30.92 12.16
N TYR A 442 -34.57 -30.51 13.35
CA TYR A 442 -33.14 -30.48 13.73
C TYR A 442 -33.02 -29.91 15.14
N SER A 443 -32.73 -30.78 16.11
CA SER A 443 -32.34 -30.39 17.47
C SER A 443 -30.84 -30.07 17.49
N LEU A 444 -30.47 -28.80 17.63
CA LEU A 444 -29.12 -28.42 18.01
C LEU A 444 -29.09 -28.06 19.49
N GLN A 445 -28.36 -28.88 20.24
CA GLN A 445 -28.04 -28.70 21.64
C GLN A 445 -27.18 -27.45 21.82
N LEU A 446 -27.70 -26.48 22.58
CA LEU A 446 -26.92 -25.39 23.16
C LEU A 446 -26.23 -25.90 24.42
N THR A 447 -24.98 -26.37 24.27
CA THR A 447 -24.08 -26.54 25.42
C THR A 447 -23.47 -25.19 25.77
N ALA A 448 -23.92 -24.62 26.89
CA ALA A 448 -23.29 -23.49 27.56
C ALA A 448 -21.92 -23.92 28.12
N TYR A 449 -20.83 -23.38 27.57
CA TYR A 449 -19.52 -23.45 28.20
C TYR A 449 -19.32 -22.22 29.07
N SER A 450 -19.63 -22.41 30.36
CA SER A 450 -19.17 -21.58 31.46
C SER A 450 -17.76 -22.03 31.84
N SER A 451 -16.77 -21.17 31.65
CA SER A 451 -15.49 -21.28 32.35
C SER A 451 -14.91 -19.90 32.58
N GLN A 452 -15.24 -19.38 33.76
CA GLN A 452 -14.46 -18.38 34.47
C GLN A 452 -13.07 -18.95 34.75
N SER A 453 -12.01 -18.22 34.38
CA SER A 453 -10.66 -18.47 34.90
C SER A 453 -10.04 -17.13 35.24
N VAL A 454 -10.25 -16.74 36.49
CA VAL A 454 -9.50 -15.73 37.22
C VAL A 454 -8.15 -16.35 37.56
N CYS A 455 -7.05 -15.81 37.03
CA CYS A 455 -5.72 -16.02 37.59
C CYS A 455 -5.02 -14.67 37.74
N ALA A 456 -4.72 -14.37 39.00
CA ALA A 456 -4.01 -13.21 39.53
C ALA A 456 -2.54 -13.15 39.07
N PRO A 457 -1.87 -11.99 39.21
CA PRO A 457 -0.53 -11.76 38.67
C PRO A 457 0.56 -12.35 39.57
N SER A 458 1.38 -13.24 39.00
CA SER A 458 2.59 -13.74 39.68
C SER A 458 3.74 -12.75 39.62
N SER A 459 4.27 -12.54 40.81
CA SER A 459 5.35 -11.67 41.26
C SER A 459 6.71 -11.89 40.60
N LEU A 460 7.44 -10.78 40.55
CA LEU A 460 8.91 -10.64 40.54
C LEU A 460 9.69 -11.89 40.97
N THR A 461 10.63 -12.31 40.13
CA THR A 461 11.82 -13.04 40.58
C THR A 461 13.05 -12.52 39.83
N GLN A 462 14.05 -12.13 40.61
CA GLN A 462 15.35 -11.63 40.15
C GLN A 462 16.20 -12.77 39.56
N PRO A 463 17.11 -12.49 38.62
CA PRO A 463 18.03 -13.51 38.12
C PRO A 463 19.25 -13.69 39.04
N THR A 464 19.39 -14.90 39.57
CA THR A 464 20.62 -15.38 40.22
C THR A 464 21.73 -15.64 39.18
N ARG A 465 22.92 -15.13 39.48
CA ARG A 465 24.19 -15.47 38.83
C ARG A 465 24.51 -16.95 39.00
N GLY A 466 24.99 -17.59 37.93
CA GLY A 466 25.59 -18.92 37.98
C GLY A 466 26.68 -19.07 36.91
N ASN A 467 27.92 -19.17 37.35
CA ASN A 467 29.10 -19.58 36.57
C ASN A 467 29.10 -21.11 36.39
N GLY A 468 29.64 -21.57 35.26
CA GLY A 468 29.99 -22.98 34.99
C GLY A 468 29.93 -23.23 33.48
N ALA A 469 31.03 -23.11 32.73
CA ALA A 469 32.10 -24.10 32.56
C ALA A 469 31.61 -25.45 32.03
N GLY A 470 32.00 -25.79 30.79
CA GLY A 470 32.06 -27.15 30.28
C GLY A 470 31.02 -27.53 29.22
N VAL A 471 31.48 -27.63 27.97
CA VAL A 471 31.53 -28.83 27.12
C VAL A 471 31.28 -28.41 25.66
N ASP A 472 32.38 -28.07 24.99
CA ASP A 472 32.48 -28.10 23.53
C ASP A 472 32.60 -29.56 23.09
N ARG A 473 31.71 -30.02 22.21
CA ARG A 473 32.01 -31.10 21.26
C ARG A 473 31.06 -31.11 20.06
N LEU A 474 31.70 -31.14 18.89
CA LEU A 474 31.32 -31.83 17.66
C LEU A 474 30.16 -31.24 16.83
N PHE A 475 30.52 -30.52 15.76
CA PHE A 475 30.14 -30.95 14.42
C PHE A 475 31.28 -30.70 13.42
N TYR A 476 31.53 -31.73 12.63
CA TYR A 476 32.66 -31.88 11.71
C TYR A 476 32.73 -30.82 10.61
N HIS A 477 33.97 -30.45 10.33
CA HIS A 477 34.46 -29.90 9.08
C HIS A 477 34.09 -30.78 7.89
N ASP A 478 33.71 -30.13 6.78
CA ASP A 478 34.13 -30.61 5.46
C ASP A 478 34.82 -29.46 4.72
N GLY A 479 36.03 -29.73 4.26
CA GLY A 479 36.97 -28.77 3.72
C GLY A 479 37.34 -29.10 2.28
N LYS A 480 37.77 -28.05 1.55
CA LYS A 480 38.55 -28.00 0.29
C LYS A 480 38.08 -26.74 -0.47
N GLN A 481 38.90 -25.80 -0.96
CA GLN A 481 40.33 -25.68 -1.20
C GLN A 481 40.65 -24.17 -1.27
N ALA A 482 41.73 -23.71 -0.63
CA ALA A 482 42.39 -22.46 -1.01
C ALA A 482 43.87 -22.51 -0.59
N ARG A 483 44.74 -22.89 -1.53
CA ARG A 483 46.18 -22.63 -1.48
C ARG A 483 46.58 -22.11 -2.85
N ARG A 484 47.09 -20.87 -2.89
CA ARG A 484 48.25 -20.39 -3.65
C ARG A 484 48.14 -18.88 -3.85
N ALA A 485 49.03 -18.15 -3.20
CA ALA A 485 50.01 -17.25 -3.84
C ALA A 485 50.39 -16.11 -2.87
N HIS A 486 51.50 -16.30 -2.16
CA HIS A 486 52.34 -15.20 -1.70
C HIS A 486 53.78 -15.57 -2.05
N GLN A 487 54.28 -14.97 -3.12
CA GLN A 487 55.70 -14.79 -3.41
C GLN A 487 55.80 -13.73 -4.52
N ARG A 488 56.02 -12.49 -4.11
CA ARG A 488 56.95 -11.47 -4.64
C ARG A 488 56.68 -10.15 -3.93
#